data_AF-A0AAW5TNS1-F1
#
_entry.id   AF-A0AAW5TNS1-F1
#
_cell.length_a   1.000
_cell.length_b   1.000
_cell.length_c   1.000
_cell.angle_alpha   90.00
_cell.angle_beta   90.00
_cell.angle_gamma   90.00
#
_symmetry.space_group_name_H-M   'P 1'
#
loop_
_entity.id
_entity.type
_entity.pdbx_description
1 polymer ?
#
loop_
_entity_poly.entity_id
_entity_poly.type
_entity_poly.pdbx_seq_one_letter_code
_entity_poly.pdbx_strand_id
1 'polypeptide(L)'
;MTLKSHYKGSSTDFISGIHPRRTYAFKHPLLLKSSKRPLRLWTVNQETEIRQAFQQHVAGIITDFPERALEIRQEIQDQSK
;
A
#
# COMPACT_ATOMS: atom_id res chain seq x y z
N MET A 1 9.55 9.61 -3.89
CA MET A 1 8.36 9.94 -4.70
C MET A 1 7.84 11.28 -4.22
N THR A 2 7.47 12.18 -5.12
CA THR A 2 6.93 13.52 -4.79
C THR A 2 5.45 13.58 -5.17
N LEU A 3 4.68 14.51 -4.58
CA LEU A 3 3.25 14.69 -4.88
C LEU A 3 2.99 14.90 -6.39
N LYS A 4 3.87 15.68 -7.05
CA LYS A 4 3.78 15.94 -8.50
C LYS A 4 3.95 14.67 -9.34
N SER A 5 4.83 13.75 -8.92
CA SER A 5 5.03 12.45 -9.57
C SER A 5 3.86 11.50 -9.34
N HIS A 6 3.25 11.50 -8.15
CA HIS A 6 2.03 10.74 -7.86
C HIS A 6 0.86 11.16 -8.73
N TYR A 7 0.63 12.47 -8.85
CA TYR A 7 -0.46 13.01 -9.66
C TYR A 7 -0.32 12.59 -11.13
N LYS A 8 0.87 12.77 -11.72
CA LYS A 8 1.15 12.33 -13.08
C LYS A 8 0.94 10.83 -13.26
N GLY A 9 1.38 10.02 -12.28
CA GLY A 9 1.14 8.58 -12.27
C GLY A 9 -0.35 8.21 -12.25
N SER A 10 -1.14 8.95 -11.49
CA SER A 10 -2.58 8.72 -11.36
C SER A 10 -3.38 9.15 -12.60
N SER A 11 -2.93 10.22 -13.27
CA SER A 11 -3.62 10.85 -14.40
C SER A 11 -3.21 10.32 -15.78
N THR A 12 -2.30 9.34 -15.84
CA THR A 12 -1.79 8.80 -17.11
C THR A 12 -2.46 7.45 -17.39
N ASP A 13 -3.11 7.32 -18.56
CA ASP A 13 -4.02 6.21 -18.82
C ASP A 13 -3.37 4.82 -18.93
N PHE A 14 -2.16 4.75 -19.47
CA PHE A 14 -1.42 3.49 -19.58
C PHE A 14 -0.85 3.00 -18.24
N ILE A 15 -0.86 3.82 -17.19
CA ILE A 15 -0.36 3.43 -15.87
C ILE A 15 -1.47 2.71 -15.12
N SER A 16 -1.27 1.40 -14.91
CA SER A 16 -2.22 0.52 -14.24
C SER A 16 -2.10 0.50 -12.72
N GLY A 17 -0.99 0.99 -12.15
CA GLY A 17 -0.76 1.01 -10.71
C GLY A 17 0.47 1.83 -10.32
N ILE A 18 0.52 2.27 -9.08
CA ILE A 18 1.60 3.12 -8.56
C ILE A 18 2.23 2.45 -7.34
N HIS A 19 3.56 2.48 -7.29
CA HIS A 19 4.35 1.84 -6.24
C HIS A 19 5.11 2.86 -5.38
N PRO A 20 4.46 3.55 -4.43
CA PRO A 20 5.15 4.47 -3.55
C PRO A 20 5.99 3.73 -2.50
N ARG A 21 7.09 4.35 -2.08
CA ARG A 21 7.85 3.88 -0.93
C ARG A 21 6.99 3.97 0.34
N ARG A 22 6.98 2.94 1.17
CA ARG A 22 6.14 2.84 2.38
C ARG A 22 6.21 4.05 3.29
N THR A 23 7.41 4.58 3.53
CA THR A 23 7.64 5.72 4.43
C THR A 23 6.98 6.99 3.90
N TYR A 24 6.85 7.13 2.58
CA TYR A 24 6.17 8.25 1.96
C TYR A 24 4.65 8.07 2.04
N ALA A 25 4.15 6.87 1.74
CA ALA A 25 2.73 6.56 1.81
C ALA A 25 2.16 6.75 3.23
N PHE A 26 2.85 6.26 4.25
CA PHE A 26 2.39 6.40 5.65
C PHE A 26 2.41 7.85 6.15
N LYS A 27 3.34 8.68 5.67
CA LYS A 27 3.36 10.12 6.00
C LYS A 27 2.26 10.93 5.30
N HIS A 28 1.66 10.39 4.24
CA HIS A 28 0.69 11.09 3.41
C HIS A 28 -0.56 10.24 3.13
N PRO A 29 -1.39 9.95 4.15
CA PRO A 29 -2.53 9.04 4.04
C PRO A 29 -3.59 9.51 3.02
N LEU A 30 -3.66 10.80 2.72
CA LEU A 30 -4.55 11.34 1.67
C LEU A 30 -4.15 10.87 0.26
N LEU A 31 -2.89 10.51 0.02
CA LEU A 31 -2.48 9.90 -1.26
C LEU A 31 -3.16 8.55 -1.46
N LEU A 32 -3.29 7.78 -0.38
CA LEU A 32 -3.93 6.47 -0.42
C LEU A 32 -5.42 6.59 -0.73
N LYS A 33 -6.09 7.58 -0.14
CA LYS A 33 -7.53 7.82 -0.33
C LYS A 33 -7.88 8.44 -1.68
N SER A 34 -6.99 9.24 -2.27
CA SER A 34 -7.27 10.01 -3.49
C SER A 34 -6.82 9.33 -4.78
N SER A 35 -6.07 8.23 -4.68
CA SER A 35 -5.58 7.53 -5.87
C SER A 35 -6.72 6.81 -6.59
N LYS A 36 -6.91 7.15 -7.87
CA LYS A 36 -7.79 6.39 -8.78
C LYS A 36 -7.15 5.08 -9.27
N ARG A 37 -5.88 4.85 -8.92
CA ARG A 37 -5.09 3.69 -9.37
C ARG A 37 -4.74 2.81 -8.17
N PRO A 38 -4.68 1.47 -8.35
CA PRO A 38 -4.17 0.55 -7.35
C PRO A 38 -2.80 1.00 -6.82
N LEU A 39 -2.69 1.12 -5.50
CA LEU A 39 -1.44 1.46 -4.83
C LEU A 39 -0.80 0.21 -4.23
N ARG A 40 0.49 0.02 -4.48
CA ARG A 40 1.27 -1.11 -3.99
C ARG A 40 2.54 -0.64 -3.28
N LEU A 41 2.64 -0.82 -1.97
CA LEU A 41 3.75 -0.23 -1.20
C LEU A 41 5.03 -1.06 -1.34
N TRP A 42 6.20 -0.41 -1.33
CA TRP A 42 7.50 -1.08 -1.25
C TRP A 42 8.48 -0.40 -0.27
N THR A 43 9.39 -1.10 0.39
CA THR A 43 9.33 -2.51 0.83
C THR A 43 8.80 -2.52 2.27
N VAL A 44 7.76 -3.32 2.55
CA VAL A 44 7.05 -3.37 3.85
C VAL A 44 7.42 -4.65 4.59
N ASN A 45 8.29 -4.55 5.60
CA ASN A 45 8.83 -5.72 6.30
C ASN A 45 8.37 -5.83 7.75
N GLN A 46 8.04 -4.71 8.40
CA GLN A 46 7.59 -4.72 9.79
C GLN A 46 6.12 -5.09 9.87
N GLU A 47 5.76 -5.97 10.80
CA GLU A 47 4.37 -6.38 11.04
C GLU A 47 3.42 -5.19 11.26
N THR A 48 3.85 -4.19 12.04
CA THR A 48 3.06 -2.98 12.30
C THR A 48 2.73 -2.24 11.00
N GLU A 49 3.67 -2.21 10.06
CA GLU A 49 3.51 -1.56 8.75
C GLU A 49 2.66 -2.41 7.81
N ILE A 50 2.75 -3.74 7.90
CA ILE A 50 1.88 -4.68 7.16
C ILE A 50 0.42 -4.47 7.61
N ARG A 51 0.17 -4.47 8.92
CA ARG A 51 -1.17 -4.22 9.48
C ARG A 51 -1.70 -2.85 9.08
N GLN A 52 -0.88 -1.81 9.18
CA GLN A 52 -1.25 -0.46 8.74
C GLN A 52 -1.58 -0.41 7.24
N ALA A 53 -0.80 -1.07 6.39
CA ALA A 53 -1.07 -1.13 4.95
C ALA A 53 -2.40 -1.81 4.64
N PHE A 54 -2.73 -2.91 5.33
CA PHE A 54 -4.02 -3.60 5.17
C PHE A 54 -5.20 -2.75 5.64
N GLN A 55 -5.07 -2.05 6.78
CA GLN A 55 -6.08 -1.10 7.26
C GLN A 55 -6.32 0.06 6.28
N GLN A 56 -5.29 0.45 5.53
CA GLN A 56 -5.38 1.49 4.51
C GLN A 56 -5.87 0.97 3.15
N HIS A 57 -6.28 -0.30 3.08
CA HIS A 57 -6.81 -0.96 1.87
C HIS A 57 -5.92 -0.79 0.63
N VAL A 58 -4.59 -0.83 0.81
CA VAL A 58 -3.68 -0.81 -0.34
C VAL A 58 -3.91 -2.07 -1.18
N ALA A 59 -3.74 -1.97 -2.50
CA ALA A 59 -3.94 -3.09 -3.41
C ALA A 59 -2.85 -4.17 -3.29
N GLY A 60 -1.73 -3.86 -2.64
CA GLY A 60 -0.70 -4.83 -2.32
C GLY A 60 0.48 -4.23 -1.56
N ILE A 61 1.33 -5.11 -1.06
CA ILE A 61 2.63 -4.77 -0.49
C ILE A 61 3.71 -5.62 -1.14
N ILE A 62 4.90 -5.05 -1.29
CA ILE A 62 6.12 -5.75 -1.66
C ILE A 62 6.91 -5.92 -0.36
N THR A 63 7.24 -7.15 -0.01
CA THR A 63 7.87 -7.54 1.26
C THR A 63 8.86 -8.65 1.03
N ASP A 64 9.90 -8.69 1.86
CA ASP A 64 10.84 -9.81 1.90
C ASP A 64 10.28 -11.00 2.72
N PHE A 65 9.13 -10.83 3.38
CA PHE A 65 8.49 -11.81 4.26
C PHE A 65 7.04 -12.13 3.84
N PRO A 66 6.83 -12.78 2.67
CA PRO A 66 5.48 -13.00 2.12
C PRO A 66 4.61 -13.91 3.00
N GLU A 67 5.19 -14.94 3.63
CA GLU A 67 4.48 -15.86 4.52
C GLU A 67 3.90 -15.12 5.72
N ARG A 68 4.72 -14.29 6.39
CA ARG A 68 4.27 -13.47 7.52
C ARG A 68 3.16 -12.50 7.12
N ALA A 69 3.23 -11.93 5.91
CA ALA A 69 2.17 -11.05 5.41
C ALA A 69 0.84 -11.79 5.18
N LEU A 70 0.89 -13.05 4.74
CA LEU A 70 -0.30 -13.89 4.57
C LEU A 70 -0.93 -14.27 5.91
N GLU A 71 -0.12 -14.64 6.91
CA GLU A 71 -0.57 -14.92 8.28
C GLU A 71 -1.33 -13.72 8.86
N ILE A 72 -0.72 -12.53 8.82
CA ILE A 72 -1.35 -11.29 9.33
C ILE A 72 -2.65 -11.00 8.59
N ARG A 73 -2.70 -11.22 7.27
CA ARG A 73 -3.93 -11.02 6.49
C ARG A 73 -5.05 -11.96 6.97
N GLN A 74 -4.71 -13.22 7.22
CA GLN A 74 -5.66 -14.22 7.70
C GLN A 74 -6.18 -13.86 9.10
N GLU A 75 -5.29 -13.47 10.02
CA GLU A 75 -5.67 -13.00 11.36
C GLU A 75 -6.69 -11.84 11.31
N ILE A 76 -6.46 -10.84 10.45
CA ILE A 76 -7.36 -9.69 10.29
C ILE A 76 -8.72 -10.12 9.73
N GLN A 77 -8.72 -11.04 8.76
CA GLN A 77 -9.94 -11.55 8.14
C GLN A 77 -10.77 -12.38 9.11
N ASP A 78 -10.14 -13.18 9.96
CA ASP A 78 -10.82 -13.99 10.97
C ASP A 78 -11.35 -13.14 12.14
N GLN A 79 -10.68 -12.05 12.50
CA GLN A 79 -11.18 -11.07 13.47
C GLN A 79 -12.40 -10.26 12.96
N SER A 80 -12.60 -10.22 11.65
CA SER A 80 -13.69 -9.45 11.02
C SER A 80 -14.95 -10.30 10.76
N LYS A 81 -14.93 -11.59 11.12
CA LYS A 81 -16.08 -12.51 11.07
C LYS A 81 -16.89 -12.43 12.36
#